data_AF-A0A534F6W0-F1
#
_entry.id   AF-A0A534F6W0-F1
#
_cell.length_a   1.000
_cell.length_b   1.000
_cell.length_c   1.000
_cell.angle_alpha   90.00
_cell.angle_beta   90.00
_cell.angle_gamma   90.00
#
_symmetry.space_group_name_H-M   'P 1'
#
loop_
_entity.id
_entity.type
_entity.pdbx_description
1 polymer ?
#
loop_
_entity_poly.entity_id
_entity_poly.type
_entity_poly.pdbx_seq_one_letter_code
_entity_poly.pdbx_strand_id
1 'polypeptide(L)' 'TLHVTGASIIFTGITLAIGVSTWVFSPLKFQADIGIMLTFMFLVNMLAAIILLPALAAWLIPATQRR' A
#
# COMPACT_ATOMS: atom_id res chain seq x y z
N THR A 1 -5.79 18.92 -1.01
CA THR A 1 -4.77 18.17 -1.76
C THR A 1 -4.51 16.78 -1.17
N LEU A 2 -4.41 16.59 0.17
CA LEU A 2 -4.24 15.26 0.80
C LEU A 2 -5.33 14.20 0.49
N HIS A 3 -6.59 14.61 0.29
CA HIS A 3 -7.69 13.68 -0.01
C HIS A 3 -7.54 12.99 -1.39
N VAL A 4 -6.83 13.64 -2.33
CA VAL A 4 -6.57 13.09 -3.67
C VAL A 4 -5.40 12.12 -3.62
N THR A 5 -4.33 12.46 -2.88
CA THR A 5 -3.13 11.62 -2.75
C THR A 5 -3.43 10.30 -2.01
N GLY A 6 -4.27 10.33 -0.96
CA GLY A 6 -4.70 9.12 -0.26
C GLY A 6 -5.54 8.18 -1.13
N ALA A 7 -6.41 8.73 -1.98
CA ALA A 7 -7.27 7.95 -2.86
C ALA A 7 -6.48 7.18 -3.95
N SER A 8 -5.43 7.78 -4.52
CA SER A 8 -4.58 7.13 -5.52
C SER A 8 -3.84 5.91 -4.95
N ILE A 9 -3.33 6.01 -3.71
CA ILE A 9 -2.60 4.93 -3.06
C ILE A 9 -3.53 3.74 -2.77
N ILE A 10 -4.77 4.02 -2.35
CA ILE A 10 -5.78 2.99 -2.12
C ILE A 10 -6.13 2.25 -3.40
N PHE A 11 -6.31 2.97 -4.51
CA PHE A 11 -6.62 2.36 -5.80
C PHE A 11 -5.50 1.43 -6.30
N THR A 12 -4.24 1.88 -6.23
CA THR A 12 -3.09 1.06 -6.62
C THR A 12 -2.94 -0.17 -5.73
N GLY A 13 -3.14 -0.03 -4.41
CA GLY A 13 -3.09 -1.14 -3.47
C GLY A 13 -4.15 -2.21 -3.71
N ILE A 14 -5.39 -1.81 -4.00
CA ILE A 14 -6.48 -2.74 -4.35
C ILE A 14 -6.16 -3.50 -5.64
N THR A 15 -5.71 -2.79 -6.67
CA THR A 15 -5.35 -3.38 -7.97
C THR A 15 -4.27 -4.45 -7.81
N LEU A 16 -3.26 -4.16 -6.97
CA LEU A 16 -2.14 -5.07 -6.74
C LEU A 16 -2.53 -6.27 -5.85
N ALA A 17 -3.39 -6.05 -4.86
CA ALA A 17 -3.93 -7.13 -4.02
C ALA A 17 -4.72 -8.17 -4.84
N ILE A 18 -5.49 -7.71 -5.84
CA ILE A 18 -6.22 -8.61 -6.76
C ILE A 18 -5.24 -9.38 -7.68
N GLY A 19 -4.19 -8.71 -8.16
CA GLY A 19 -3.16 -9.36 -8.98
C GLY A 19 -2.41 -10.46 -8.24
N VAL A 20 -2.04 -10.23 -6.98
CA VAL A 20 -1.29 -11.20 -6.16
C VAL A 20 -2.20 -12.30 -5.61
N SER A 21 -3.46 -12.00 -5.27
CA SER A 21 -4.41 -13.03 -4.79
C SER A 21 -4.71 -14.10 -5.84
N THR A 22 -4.54 -13.78 -7.13
CA THR A 22 -4.65 -14.75 -8.23
C THR A 22 -3.61 -15.88 -8.12
N TRP A 23 -2.48 -15.67 -7.44
CA TRP A 23 -1.42 -16.68 -7.29
C TRP A 23 -1.76 -17.78 -6.28
N VAL A 24 -2.80 -17.59 -5.46
CA VAL A 24 -3.34 -18.62 -4.55
C VAL A 24 -3.90 -19.81 -5.33
N PHE A 25 -4.33 -19.60 -6.58
CA PHE A 25 -4.83 -20.66 -7.46
C PHE A 25 -3.71 -21.46 -8.16
N SER A 26 -2.43 -21.16 -7.91
CA SER A 26 -1.35 -21.91 -8.55
C SER A 26 -1.31 -23.36 -8.03
N PRO A 27 -1.19 -24.38 -8.91
CA PRO A 27 -1.07 -25.78 -8.53
C PRO A 27 0.25 -26.10 -7.80
N LEU A 28 1.22 -25.18 -7.82
CA LEU A 28 2.51 -25.33 -7.13
C LEU A 28 2.43 -24.77 -5.71
N LYS A 29 2.41 -25.65 -4.70
CA LYS A 29 2.26 -25.32 -3.28
C LYS A 29 3.24 -24.25 -2.78
N PHE A 30 4.47 -24.24 -3.29
CA PHE A 30 5.46 -23.21 -2.97
C PHE A 30 5.08 -21.82 -3.51
N GLN A 31 4.44 -21.75 -4.67
CA GLN A 31 4.04 -20.49 -5.30
C GLN A 31 2.80 -19.89 -4.62
N ALA A 32 1.87 -20.73 -4.17
CA ALA A 32 0.72 -20.29 -3.39
C ALA A 32 1.11 -19.72 -2.02
N ASP A 33 2.08 -20.34 -1.33
CA ASP A 33 2.60 -19.85 -0.04
C ASP A 33 3.25 -18.47 -0.16
N ILE A 34 4.05 -18.27 -1.21
CA ILE A 34 4.67 -16.96 -1.49
C ILE A 34 3.60 -15.92 -1.85
N GLY A 35 2.57 -16.28 -2.61
CA GLY A 35 1.46 -15.39 -2.93
C GLY A 35 0.71 -14.88 -1.70
N ILE A 36 0.46 -15.75 -0.72
CA ILE A 36 -0.22 -15.38 0.54
C ILE A 36 0.66 -14.45 1.39
N MET A 37 1.92 -14.82 1.60
CA MET A 37 2.90 -14.00 2.33
C MET A 37 3.07 -12.62 1.69
N LEU A 38 3.17 -12.57 0.36
CA LEU A 38 3.34 -11.33 -0.39
C LEU A 38 2.09 -10.44 -0.31
N THR A 39 0.89 -11.02 -0.42
CA THR A 39 -0.37 -10.27 -0.28
C THR A 39 -0.49 -9.67 1.12
N PHE A 40 -0.16 -10.44 2.16
CA PHE A 40 -0.16 -9.96 3.54
C PHE A 40 0.86 -8.84 3.76
N MET A 41 2.11 -9.04 3.33
CA MET A 41 3.16 -8.01 3.42
C MET A 41 2.74 -6.74 2.68
N PHE A 42 2.19 -6.84 1.48
CA PHE A 42 1.83 -5.67 0.67
C PHE A 42 0.70 -4.85 1.32
N LEU A 43 -0.31 -5.52 1.88
CA LEU A 43 -1.40 -4.86 2.61
C LEU A 43 -0.90 -4.13 3.86
N VAL A 44 -0.05 -4.79 4.66
CA VAL A 44 0.55 -4.16 5.85
C VAL A 44 1.44 -2.99 5.45
N ASN A 45 2.22 -3.13 4.37
CA ASN A 45 3.08 -2.07 3.87
C ASN A 45 2.28 -0.86 3.37
N MET A 46 1.15 -1.10 2.69
CA MET A 46 0.23 -0.06 2.24
C MET A 46 -0.39 0.71 3.41
N LEU A 47 -0.85 0.00 4.46
CA LEU A 47 -1.31 0.64 5.70
C LEU A 47 -0.21 1.50 6.33
N ALA A 48 1.01 0.96 6.42
CA ALA A 48 2.16 1.68 6.95
C ALA A 48 2.46 2.93 6.10
N ALA A 49 2.44 2.85 4.77
CA ALA A 49 2.67 3.99 3.89
C ALA A 49 1.57 5.07 4.04
N ILE A 50 0.30 4.68 4.12
CA ILE A 50 -0.82 5.62 4.32
C ILE A 50 -0.71 6.36 5.66
N ILE A 51 -0.15 5.74 6.70
CA ILE A 51 0.03 6.37 8.02
C ILE A 51 1.35 7.13 8.11
N LEU A 52 2.44 6.56 7.58
CA LEU A 52 3.79 7.10 7.68
C LEU A 52 3.99 8.29 6.72
N LEU A 53 3.43 8.27 5.51
CA LEU A 53 3.55 9.38 4.57
C LEU A 53 2.93 10.69 5.09
N PRO A 54 1.70 10.74 5.66
CA PRO A 54 1.19 11.97 6.25
C PRO A 54 1.90 12.33 7.56
N ALA A 55 2.37 11.36 8.34
CA ALA A 55 3.17 11.62 9.53
C ALA A 55 4.52 12.28 9.18
N LEU A 56 5.21 11.75 8.16
CA LEU A 56 6.44 12.33 7.62
C LEU A 56 6.18 13.66 6.93
N ALA A 57 5.08 13.81 6.18
CA ALA A 57 4.72 15.08 5.57
C ALA A 57 4.43 16.14 6.63
N ALA A 58 3.73 15.81 7.72
CA ALA A 58 3.46 16.72 8.83
C ALA A 58 4.75 17.11 9.59
N TRP A 59 5.73 16.22 9.66
CA TRP A 59 7.00 16.47 10.33
C TRP A 59 8.01 17.22 9.45
N LEU A 60 8.09 16.87 8.16
CA LEU A 60 9.09 17.39 7.21
C LEU A 60 8.63 18.65 6.48
N ILE A 61 7.32 18.88 6.31
CA ILE A 61 6.79 20.12 5.73
C ILE A 61 6.61 21.12 6.88
N PRO A 62 7.52 22.09 7.06
CA PRO A 62 7.31 23.16 8.03
C PRO A 62 6.16 24.03 7.52
N ALA A 63 5.41 24.67 8.42
CA ALA A 63 4.29 25.56 8.12
C ALA A 63 4.67 26.86 7.34
N THR A 64 5.67 26.81 6.46
CA THR A 64 6.16 27.94 5.67
C THR A 64 5.27 28.24 4.44
N GLN A 65 4.27 27.42 4.15
CA GLN A 65 3.23 27.74 3.16
C GLN A 65 2.16 28.68 3.76
N ARG A 66 2.61 29.78 4.36
CA ARG A 66 1.80 30.99 4.65
C ARG A 66 2.49 32.15 3.94
N ARG A 67 2.39 32.21 2.61
CA ARG A 67 2.41 33.44 1.81
C ARG A 67 1.95 33.13 0.40
#